data_AF-A0A2S9WQV4-F1
#
_entry.id   AF-A0A2S9WQV4-F1
#
_cell.length_a   1.000
_cell.length_b   1.000
_cell.length_c   1.000
_cell.angle_alpha   90.00
_cell.angle_beta   90.00
_cell.angle_gamma   90.00
#
_symmetry.space_group_name_H-M   'P 1'
#
loop_
_entity.id
_entity.type
_entity.pdbx_description
1 polymer ?
#
loop_
_entity_poly.entity_id
_entity_poly.type
_entity_poly.pdbx_seq_one_letter_code
_entity_poly.pdbx_strand_id
1 'polypeptide(L)'
;MRSAKSNRYRSINKTEIIKVRVKPLGKRRFNLKAEKMGYNLSEYIRLLLESRPIPIRKTSEENEFIRSLFLESNRWQSISNMYKKSDPRLSYEVRELVQEFRLKILNYSQNDRKN
;
A
#
# COMPACT_ATOMS: atom_id res chain seq x y z
N MET A 1 -22.60 3.37 -26.57
CA MET A 1 -21.43 2.66 -26.02
C MET A 1 -21.59 2.54 -24.51
N ARG A 2 -21.70 1.31 -23.99
CA ARG A 2 -21.99 1.04 -22.58
C ARG A 2 -20.71 1.24 -21.76
N SER A 3 -20.66 2.32 -20.96
CA SER A 3 -19.64 2.50 -19.94
C SER A 3 -19.76 1.36 -18.92
N ALA A 4 -18.71 0.53 -18.85
CA ALA A 4 -18.56 -0.53 -17.87
C ALA A 4 -18.56 0.11 -16.47
N LYS A 5 -19.74 0.14 -15.84
CA LYS A 5 -19.89 0.48 -14.43
C LYS A 5 -18.95 -0.43 -13.66
N SER A 6 -17.89 0.13 -13.09
CA SER A 6 -16.99 -0.61 -12.22
C SER A 6 -17.85 -1.23 -11.11
N ASN A 7 -17.82 -2.55 -11.05
CA ASN A 7 -18.54 -3.34 -10.05
C ASN A 7 -17.83 -3.13 -8.70
N ARG A 8 -17.89 -1.91 -8.17
CA ARG A 8 -17.61 -1.62 -6.78
C ARG A 8 -18.73 -2.31 -6.01
N TYR A 9 -18.48 -3.54 -5.59
CA TYR A 9 -19.21 -4.15 -4.48
C TYR A 9 -19.13 -3.15 -3.32
N ARG A 10 -20.16 -2.33 -3.22
CA ARG A 10 -20.47 -1.50 -2.06
C ARG A 10 -20.65 -2.52 -0.93
N SER A 11 -19.66 -2.63 -0.05
CA SER A 11 -19.66 -3.65 0.99
C SER A 11 -20.94 -3.52 1.80
N ILE A 12 -21.80 -4.53 1.74
CA ILE A 12 -22.83 -4.74 2.74
C ILE A 12 -22.08 -4.76 4.07
N ASN A 13 -22.47 -3.89 5.01
CA ASN A 13 -21.78 -3.73 6.28
C ASN A 13 -21.61 -5.11 6.95
N LYS A 14 -20.41 -5.42 7.44
CA LYS A 14 -20.14 -6.66 8.18
C LYS A 14 -20.80 -6.54 9.55
N THR A 15 -22.04 -7.00 9.70
CA THR A 15 -22.85 -6.84 10.92
C THR A 15 -22.64 -7.94 11.95
N GLU A 16 -22.32 -9.16 11.49
CA GLU A 16 -22.21 -10.33 12.36
C GLU A 16 -20.79 -10.51 12.95
N ILE A 17 -20.72 -10.95 14.21
CA ILE A 17 -19.46 -11.16 14.94
C ILE A 17 -19.24 -12.65 15.21
N ILE A 18 -18.12 -13.18 14.73
CA ILE A 18 -17.66 -14.53 15.05
C ILE A 18 -16.57 -14.45 16.12
N LYS A 19 -16.76 -15.14 17.25
CA LYS A 19 -15.77 -15.22 18.34
C LYS A 19 -15.13 -16.61 18.36
N VAL A 20 -13.80 -16.68 18.27
CA VAL A 20 -13.04 -17.93 18.31
C VAL A 20 -12.18 -17.97 19.56
N ARG A 21 -12.29 -19.04 20.36
CA ARG A 21 -11.41 -19.29 21.51
C ARG A 21 -10.09 -19.89 21.03
N VAL A 22 -8.97 -19.31 21.48
CA VAL A 22 -7.62 -19.77 21.14
C VAL A 22 -6.72 -19.65 22.36
N LYS A 23 -5.66 -20.48 22.41
CA LYS A 23 -4.58 -20.31 23.38
C LYS A 23 -3.86 -18.96 23.14
N PRO A 24 -3.27 -18.30 24.16
CA PRO A 24 -2.56 -17.04 24.00
C PRO A 24 -1.45 -17.07 22.93
N LEU A 25 -0.65 -18.15 22.92
CA LEU A 25 0.38 -18.36 21.89
C LEU A 25 -0.22 -18.57 20.49
N GLY A 26 -1.37 -19.22 20.39
CA GLY A 26 -2.09 -19.39 19.14
C GLY A 26 -2.50 -18.04 18.54
N LYS A 27 -3.06 -17.14 19.36
CA LYS A 27 -3.38 -15.77 18.95
C LYS A 27 -2.16 -15.05 18.39
N ARG A 28 -1.01 -15.13 19.06
CA ARG A 28 0.24 -14.51 18.60
C ARG A 28 0.71 -15.05 17.26
N ARG A 29 0.62 -16.37 17.05
CA ARG A 29 0.97 -17.00 15.75
C ARG A 29 0.07 -16.52 14.62
N PHE A 30 -1.23 -16.36 14.86
CA PHE A 30 -2.15 -15.86 13.83
C PHE A 30 -1.87 -14.39 13.48
N ASN A 31 -1.55 -13.55 14.47
CA ASN A 31 -1.13 -12.17 14.21
C ASN A 31 0.12 -12.12 13.34
N LEU A 32 1.17 -12.87 13.68
CA LEU A 32 2.41 -12.91 12.89
C LEU A 32 2.18 -13.39 11.45
N LYS A 33 1.29 -14.37 11.26
CA LYS A 33 0.94 -14.83 9.91
C LYS A 33 0.15 -13.77 9.13
N ALA A 34 -0.77 -13.08 9.79
CA ALA A 34 -1.54 -12.00 9.16
C ALA A 34 -0.64 -10.83 8.75
N GLU A 35 0.27 -10.41 9.64
CA GLU A 35 1.26 -9.35 9.38
C GLU A 35 2.17 -9.69 8.21
N LYS A 36 2.71 -10.92 8.17
CA LYS A 36 3.54 -11.39 7.05
C LYS A 36 2.82 -11.38 5.70
N MET A 37 1.50 -11.52 5.72
CA MET A 37 0.67 -11.52 4.51
C MET A 37 0.09 -10.12 4.20
N GLY A 38 0.37 -9.10 5.04
CA GLY A 38 -0.16 -7.75 4.87
C GLY A 38 -1.65 -7.60 5.17
N TYR A 39 -2.20 -8.43 6.06
CA TYR A 39 -3.60 -8.39 6.49
C TYR A 39 -3.74 -8.09 7.97
N ASN A 40 -4.85 -7.48 8.36
CA ASN A 40 -5.27 -7.53 9.77
C ASN A 40 -5.76 -8.94 10.12
N LEU A 41 -5.72 -9.29 11.42
CA LEU A 41 -6.12 -10.61 11.90
C LEU A 41 -7.51 -11.02 11.41
N SER A 42 -8.49 -10.11 11.48
CA SER A 42 -9.88 -10.41 11.11
C SER A 42 -10.04 -10.68 9.61
N GLU A 43 -9.32 -9.97 8.74
CA GLU A 43 -9.27 -10.24 7.30
C GLU A 43 -8.59 -11.55 6.99
N TYR A 44 -7.44 -11.80 7.62
CA TYR A 44 -6.69 -13.04 7.45
C TYR A 44 -7.53 -14.27 7.83
N ILE A 45 -8.22 -14.22 8.98
CA ILE A 45 -9.09 -15.32 9.43
C ILE A 45 -10.30 -15.49 8.51
N ARG A 46 -10.93 -14.41 8.02
CA ARG A 46 -12.03 -14.52 7.06
C ARG A 46 -11.60 -15.18 5.76
N LEU A 47 -10.44 -14.79 5.21
CA LEU A 47 -9.90 -15.40 3.99
C LEU A 47 -9.64 -16.91 4.16
N LEU A 48 -9.10 -17.30 5.32
CA LEU A 48 -8.91 -18.71 5.66
C LEU A 48 -10.23 -19.47 5.75
N LEU A 49 -11.25 -18.90 6.40
CA LEU A 49 -12.57 -19.52 6.52
C LEU A 49 -13.28 -19.64 5.16
N GLU A 50 -13.11 -18.65 4.30
CA GLU A 50 -13.69 -18.64 2.96
C GLU A 50 -12.89 -19.48 1.94
N SER A 51 -11.81 -20.14 2.36
CA SER A 51 -10.90 -20.93 1.51
C SER A 51 -10.43 -20.19 0.25
N ARG A 52 -10.29 -18.87 0.35
CA ARG A 52 -9.82 -18.04 -0.78
C ARG A 52 -8.30 -18.05 -0.83
N PRO A 53 -7.68 -17.97 -2.03
CA PRO A 53 -6.26 -17.72 -2.13
C PRO A 53 -5.93 -16.41 -1.38
N ILE A 54 -4.87 -16.44 -0.57
CA ILE A 54 -4.40 -15.29 0.19
C ILE A 54 -3.24 -14.69 -0.61
N PRO A 55 -3.48 -13.72 -1.50
CA PRO A 55 -2.38 -13.03 -2.17
C PRO A 55 -1.57 -12.28 -1.12
N ILE A 56 -0.25 -12.35 -1.23
CA ILE A 56 0.65 -11.60 -0.35
C ILE A 56 0.42 -10.11 -0.62
N ARG A 57 -0.09 -9.39 0.38
CA ARG A 57 -0.15 -7.92 0.34
C ARG A 57 1.13 -7.36 0.95
N LYS A 58 1.45 -6.13 0.56
CA LYS A 58 2.49 -5.36 1.24
C LYS A 58 2.20 -5.22 2.72
N THR A 59 3.22 -5.46 3.51
CA THR A 59 3.14 -5.31 4.97
C THR A 59 2.88 -3.85 5.34
N SER A 60 2.48 -3.62 6.59
CA SER A 60 2.32 -2.25 7.08
C SER A 60 3.64 -1.47 6.97
N GLU A 61 4.77 -2.13 7.23
CA GLU A 61 6.11 -1.57 7.16
C GLU A 61 6.48 -1.15 5.73
N GLU A 62 6.19 -2.00 4.73
CA GLU A 62 6.43 -1.66 3.33
C GLU A 62 5.59 -0.48 2.86
N ASN A 63 4.34 -0.41 3.30
CA ASN A 63 3.46 0.72 3.00
C ASN A 63 3.96 2.02 3.66
N GLU A 64 4.48 1.94 4.88
CA GLU A 64 5.07 3.08 5.59
C GLU A 64 6.37 3.54 4.92
N PHE A 65 7.22 2.59 4.52
CA PHE A 65 8.44 2.88 3.77
C PHE A 65 8.11 3.59 2.45
N ILE A 66 7.13 3.09 1.68
CA ILE A 66 6.67 3.76 0.45
C ILE A 66 6.23 5.21 0.72
N ARG A 67 5.50 5.45 1.83
CA ARG A 67 5.12 6.82 2.21
C ARG A 67 6.32 7.69 2.52
N SER A 68 7.33 7.16 3.22
CA SER A 68 8.57 7.90 3.49
C SER A 68 9.32 8.27 2.21
N LEU A 69 9.32 7.40 1.19
CA LEU A 69 9.92 7.71 -0.12
C LEU A 69 9.18 8.84 -0.83
N PHE A 70 7.84 8.88 -0.76
CA PHE A 70 7.09 10.01 -1.31
C PHE A 70 7.38 11.32 -0.56
N LEU A 71 7.48 11.28 0.77
CA LEU A 71 7.87 12.45 1.56
C LEU A 71 9.26 12.96 1.15
N GLU A 72 10.21 12.06 0.94
CA GLU A 72 11.55 12.41 0.47
C GLU A 72 11.51 13.04 -0.93
N SER A 73 10.71 12.49 -1.85
CA SER A 73 10.50 13.08 -3.18
C SER A 73 9.96 14.52 -3.11
N ASN A 74 9.13 14.83 -2.11
CA ASN A 74 8.61 16.18 -1.90
C ASN A 74 9.69 17.13 -1.39
N ARG A 75 10.62 16.65 -0.55
CA ARG A 75 11.78 17.45 -0.10
C ARG A 75 12.66 17.83 -1.28
N TRP A 76 12.99 16.88 -2.16
CA TRP A 76 13.73 17.15 -3.39
C TRP A 76 13.01 18.13 -4.31
N GLN A 77 11.68 18.02 -4.42
CA GLN A 77 10.88 19.00 -5.17
C GLN A 77 11.00 20.42 -4.58
N SER A 78 10.96 20.54 -3.25
CA SER A 78 11.14 21.82 -2.57
C SER A 78 12.54 22.41 -2.81
N ILE A 79 13.58 21.57 -2.81
CA ILE A 79 14.95 21.99 -3.16
C ILE A 79 15.00 22.49 -4.61
N SER A 80 14.43 21.76 -5.57
CA SER A 80 14.30 22.22 -6.96
C SER A 80 13.60 23.58 -7.07
N ASN A 81 12.54 23.80 -6.29
CA ASN A 81 11.82 25.06 -6.29
C ASN A 81 12.66 26.22 -5.75
N MET A 82 13.52 25.96 -4.76
CA MET A 82 14.43 26.96 -4.20
C MET A 82 15.42 27.48 -5.25
N TYR A 83 15.97 26.59 -6.09
CA TYR A 83 16.90 26.96 -7.15
C TYR A 83 16.23 27.50 -8.41
N LYS A 84 14.89 27.55 -8.49
CA LYS A 84 14.17 27.95 -9.72
C LYS A 84 14.60 29.31 -10.30
N LYS A 85 14.99 30.27 -9.46
CA LYS A 85 15.46 31.60 -9.88
C LYS A 85 16.99 31.72 -9.93
N SER A 86 17.70 31.00 -9.05
CA SER A 86 19.15 31.11 -8.91
C SER A 86 19.90 30.22 -9.92
N ASP A 87 19.42 29.00 -10.14
CA ASP A 87 19.92 28.05 -11.14
C ASP A 87 18.76 27.27 -11.76
N PRO A 88 18.18 27.78 -12.86
CA PRO A 88 17.07 27.13 -13.55
C PRO A 88 17.42 25.74 -14.12
N ARG A 89 18.70 25.51 -14.46
CA ARG A 89 19.15 24.23 -15.03
C ARG A 89 19.14 23.15 -13.95
N LEU A 90 19.75 23.42 -12.80
CA LEU A 90 19.72 22.51 -11.65
C LEU A 90 18.27 22.25 -11.22
N SER A 91 17.44 23.28 -11.19
CA SER A 91 16.01 23.14 -10.86
C SER A 91 15.28 22.16 -11.80
N TYR A 92 15.59 22.22 -13.10
CA TYR A 92 15.03 21.32 -14.11
C TYR A 92 15.50 19.88 -13.91
N GLU A 93 16.81 19.66 -13.82
CA GLU A 93 17.41 18.33 -13.66
C GLU A 93 16.88 17.61 -12.40
N VAL A 94 16.81 18.32 -11.27
CA VAL A 94 16.26 17.76 -10.02
C VAL A 94 14.77 17.44 -10.16
N ARG A 95 14.01 18.25 -10.90
CA ARG A 95 12.56 18.00 -11.11
C ARG A 95 12.33 16.76 -11.95
N GLU A 96 13.11 16.55 -13.01
CA GLU A 96 13.04 15.32 -13.81
C GLU A 96 13.37 14.10 -12.97
N LEU A 97 14.44 14.15 -12.18
CA LEU A 97 14.82 13.06 -11.28
C LEU A 97 13.71 12.72 -10.26
N VAL A 98 13.06 13.73 -9.68
CA VAL A 98 11.92 13.56 -8.77
C VAL A 98 10.74 12.87 -9.48
N GLN A 99 10.49 13.24 -10.73
CA GLN A 99 9.40 12.64 -11.52
C GLN A 99 9.69 11.17 -11.83
N GLU A 100 10.90 10.84 -12.26
CA GLU A 100 11.33 9.46 -12.46
C GLU A 100 11.25 8.63 -11.17
N PHE A 101 11.69 9.21 -10.05
CA PHE A 101 11.64 8.57 -8.76
C PHE A 101 10.20 8.23 -8.33
N ARG A 102 9.28 9.19 -8.48
CA ARG A 102 7.85 8.97 -8.19
C ARG A 102 7.24 7.90 -9.10
N LEU A 103 7.62 7.86 -10.37
CA LEU A 103 7.17 6.79 -11.29
C LEU A 103 7.67 5.42 -10.86
N LYS A 104 8.94 5.31 -10.44
CA LYS A 104 9.50 4.05 -9.89
C LYS A 104 8.75 3.59 -8.64
N ILE A 105 8.45 4.50 -7.71
CA ILE A 105 7.66 4.19 -6.51
C ILE A 105 6.23 3.74 -6.89
N LEU A 106 5.60 4.44 -7.84
CA LEU A 106 4.25 4.09 -8.30
C LEU A 106 4.23 2.69 -8.94
N ASN A 107 5.18 2.39 -9.81
CA ASN A 107 5.29 1.08 -10.46
C ASN A 107 5.48 -0.03 -9.43
N TYR A 108 6.34 0.19 -8.43
CA TYR A 108 6.48 -0.73 -7.31
C TYR A 108 5.15 -0.90 -6.57
N SER A 109 4.42 0.18 -6.30
CA SER A 109 3.11 0.15 -5.63
C SER A 109 1.99 -0.54 -6.42
N GLN A 110 2.02 -0.53 -7.76
CA GLN A 110 0.92 -1.06 -8.60
C GLN A 110 1.10 -2.52 -9.01
N ASN A 111 2.33 -3.07 -8.95
CA ASN A 111 2.57 -4.48 -9.28
C ASN A 111 1.77 -5.48 -8.42
N ASP A 112 1.22 -5.04 -7.28
CA ASP A 112 0.40 -5.87 -6.39
C ASP A 112 -1.03 -6.10 -6.90
N ARG A 113 -1.51 -5.34 -7.90
CA ARG A 113 -2.89 -5.46 -8.41
C ARG A 113 -3.05 -6.47 -9.55
N LYS A 114 -1.96 -7.02 -10.06
CA LYS A 114 -1.94 -7.90 -11.24
C LYS A 114 -1.77 -9.39 -10.92
N ASN A 115 -1.60 -9.75 -9.64
CA ASN A 115 -1.51 -11.14 -9.19
C ASN A 115 -2.75 -11.55 -8.38
#